data_AF-A0A968I9Y4-F1
#
_entry.id   AF-A0A968I9Y4-F1
#
_cell.length_a   1.000
_cell.length_b   1.000
_cell.length_c   1.000
_cell.angle_alpha   90.00
_cell.angle_beta   90.00
_cell.angle_gamma   90.00
#
_symmetry.space_group_name_H-M   'P 1'
#
loop_
_entity.id
_entity.type
_entity.pdbx_description
1 polymer ?
#
loop_
_entity_poly.entity_id
_entity_poly.type
_entity_poly.pdbx_seq_one_letter_code
_entity_poly.pdbx_strand_id
1 'polypeptide(L)'
;MAEVKPKTRKERKTIRAKRRGEAQQKRHRQSLKRRARNRSIKSTIKTFVKKAVVAVNEGAENAAELNVRAQSLIDKASKGSALHKRAAARKKSRLARAINKINAAKQAQA
;
A
#
# COMPACT_ATOMS: atom_id res chain seq x y z
N MET A 1 41.84 5.55 -41.73
CA MET A 1 41.00 4.95 -40.66
C MET A 1 41.51 5.47 -39.32
N ALA A 2 40.69 6.20 -38.55
CA ALA A 2 41.14 6.75 -37.26
C ALA A 2 41.06 5.68 -36.16
N GLU A 3 42.20 5.31 -35.57
CA GLU A 3 42.26 4.39 -34.43
C GLU A 3 41.59 5.01 -33.20
N VAL A 4 40.45 4.47 -32.80
CA VAL A 4 39.82 4.81 -31.52
C VAL A 4 40.62 4.15 -30.40
N LYS A 5 41.53 4.89 -29.77
CA LYS A 5 42.30 4.40 -28.62
C LYS A 5 41.37 3.95 -27.48
N PRO A 6 41.59 2.78 -26.85
CA PRO A 6 40.73 2.26 -25.80
C PRO A 6 40.82 3.09 -24.50
N LYS A 7 39.68 3.31 -23.85
CA LYS A 7 39.60 4.08 -22.58
C LYS A 7 40.51 3.53 -21.49
N THR A 8 41.18 4.43 -20.78
CA THR A 8 42.12 4.09 -19.70
C THR A 8 41.43 3.49 -18.47
N ARG A 9 42.17 2.77 -17.62
CA ARG A 9 41.62 2.15 -16.39
C ARG A 9 40.99 3.18 -15.44
N LYS A 10 41.57 4.38 -15.35
CA LYS A 10 41.05 5.48 -14.53
C LYS A 10 39.72 6.01 -15.08
N GLU A 11 39.62 6.24 -16.40
CA GLU A 11 38.38 6.63 -17.07
C GLU A 11 37.26 5.59 -16.94
N ARG A 12 37.58 4.29 -17.05
CA ARG A 12 36.59 3.23 -16.86
C ARG A 12 36.01 3.23 -15.44
N LYS A 13 36.85 3.47 -14.42
CA LYS A 13 36.42 3.57 -13.01
C LYS A 13 35.47 4.76 -12.78
N THR A 14 35.80 5.94 -13.31
CA THR A 14 34.96 7.15 -13.13
C THR A 14 33.62 7.02 -13.83
N ILE A 15 33.58 6.47 -15.06
CA ILE A 15 32.33 6.20 -15.79
C ILE A 15 31.45 5.22 -15.03
N ARG A 16 32.03 4.14 -14.48
CA ARG A 16 31.28 3.16 -13.68
C ARG A 16 30.71 3.80 -12.40
N ALA A 17 31.46 4.67 -11.74
CA ALA A 17 30.99 5.40 -10.56
C ALA A 17 29.85 6.37 -10.90
N LYS A 18 30.00 7.16 -11.98
CA LYS A 18 28.96 8.08 -12.46
C LYS A 18 27.65 7.35 -12.79
N ARG A 19 27.73 6.25 -13.54
CA ARG A 19 26.56 5.40 -13.86
C ARG A 19 25.85 4.86 -12.62
N ARG A 20 26.61 4.47 -11.57
CA ARG A 20 26.03 4.02 -10.30
C ARG A 20 25.27 5.16 -9.60
N GLY A 21 25.85 6.36 -9.53
CA GLY A 21 25.20 7.53 -8.94
C GLY A 21 23.91 7.92 -9.67
N GLU A 22 23.95 7.96 -11.00
CA GLU A 22 22.76 8.22 -11.84
C GLU A 22 21.67 7.16 -11.64
N ALA A 23 22.06 5.88 -11.56
CA ALA A 23 21.13 4.79 -11.28
C ALA A 23 20.51 4.91 -9.89
N GLN A 24 21.29 5.26 -8.86
CA GLN A 24 20.81 5.49 -7.50
C GLN A 24 19.81 6.65 -7.44
N GLN A 25 20.13 7.78 -8.07
CA GLN A 25 19.21 8.92 -8.15
C GLN A 25 17.90 8.54 -8.86
N LYS A 26 17.98 7.75 -9.94
CA LYS A 26 16.78 7.21 -10.61
C LYS A 26 15.94 6.34 -9.66
N ARG A 27 16.57 5.46 -8.87
CA ARG A 27 15.88 4.64 -7.86
C ARG A 27 15.24 5.50 -6.77
N HIS A 28 15.90 6.57 -6.33
CA HIS A 28 15.34 7.51 -5.37
C HIS A 28 14.06 8.18 -5.91
N ARG A 29 14.09 8.71 -7.15
CA ARG A 29 12.90 9.29 -7.80
C ARG A 29 11.75 8.29 -7.93
N GLN A 30 12.05 7.04 -8.29
CA GLN A 30 11.05 5.96 -8.36
C GLN A 30 10.45 5.64 -6.98
N SER A 31 11.30 5.63 -5.95
CA SER A 31 10.88 5.38 -4.56
C SER A 31 9.89 6.43 -4.08
N LEU A 32 10.18 7.72 -4.30
CA LEU A 32 9.29 8.82 -3.91
C LEU A 32 7.90 8.70 -4.57
N LYS A 33 7.87 8.42 -5.87
CA LYS A 33 6.61 8.21 -6.62
C LYS A 33 5.81 7.01 -6.08
N ARG A 34 6.47 5.89 -5.79
CA ARG A 34 5.83 4.71 -5.17
C ARG A 34 5.34 5.00 -3.76
N ARG A 35 6.12 5.73 -2.96
CA ARG A 35 5.76 6.13 -1.59
C ARG A 35 4.49 6.98 -1.58
N ALA A 36 4.37 7.96 -2.46
CA ALA A 36 3.19 8.82 -2.56
C ALA A 36 1.91 8.00 -2.84
N ARG A 37 1.96 7.12 -3.86
CA ARG A 37 0.83 6.22 -4.19
C ARG A 37 0.50 5.24 -3.07
N ASN A 38 1.51 4.61 -2.46
CA ASN A 38 1.27 3.65 -1.39
C ASN A 38 0.74 4.34 -0.12
N ARG A 39 1.14 5.60 0.14
CA ARG A 39 0.60 6.40 1.24
C ARG A 39 -0.89 6.68 1.03
N SER A 40 -1.28 7.15 -0.16
CA SER A 40 -2.69 7.45 -0.45
C SER A 40 -3.57 6.20 -0.38
N ILE A 41 -3.12 5.07 -0.95
CA ILE A 41 -3.86 3.79 -0.87
C ILE A 41 -4.05 3.37 0.60
N LYS A 42 -2.98 3.44 1.41
CA LYS A 42 -3.05 3.06 2.84
C LYS A 42 -3.96 4.00 3.64
N SER A 43 -3.95 5.30 3.38
CA SER A 43 -4.85 6.24 4.05
C SER A 43 -6.30 5.98 3.66
N THR A 44 -6.59 5.75 2.37
CA THR A 44 -7.94 5.43 1.90
C THR A 44 -8.47 4.19 2.58
N ILE A 45 -7.69 3.10 2.63
CA ILE A 45 -8.09 1.88 3.35
C ILE A 45 -8.38 2.17 4.83
N LYS A 46 -7.53 2.94 5.52
CA LYS A 46 -7.75 3.29 6.93
C LYS A 46 -9.05 4.07 7.12
N THR A 47 -9.36 4.99 6.21
CA THR A 47 -10.60 5.79 6.24
C THR A 47 -11.83 4.90 6.03
N PHE A 48 -11.85 4.05 5.00
CA PHE A 48 -13.01 3.18 4.74
C PHE A 48 -13.22 2.13 5.83
N VAL A 49 -12.14 1.56 6.38
CA VAL A 49 -12.24 0.64 7.53
C VAL A 49 -12.85 1.33 8.74
N LYS A 50 -12.44 2.57 9.04
CA LYS A 50 -13.06 3.35 10.14
C LYS A 50 -14.54 3.63 9.87
N LYS A 51 -14.87 4.07 8.66
CA LYS A 51 -16.26 4.36 8.26
C LYS A 51 -17.15 3.12 8.41
N ALA A 52 -16.68 1.94 7.98
CA ALA A 52 -17.44 0.70 8.12
C ALA A 52 -17.71 0.35 9.60
N VAL A 53 -16.71 0.49 10.47
CA VAL A 53 -16.88 0.21 11.92
C VAL A 53 -17.84 1.20 12.57
N VAL A 54 -17.74 2.49 12.24
CA VAL A 54 -18.63 3.53 12.76
C VAL A 54 -20.08 3.30 12.28
N ALA A 55 -20.27 3.03 11.00
CA ALA A 55 -21.61 2.76 10.44
C ALA A 55 -22.29 1.55 11.10
N VAL A 56 -21.54 0.48 11.39
CA VAL A 56 -22.07 -0.69 12.11
C VAL A 56 -22.44 -0.34 13.55
N ASN A 57 -21.65 0.48 14.25
CA ASN A 57 -21.98 0.95 15.59
C ASN A 57 -23.28 1.78 15.59
N GLU A 58 -23.40 2.72 14.67
CA GLU A 58 -24.55 3.63 14.56
C GLU A 58 -25.80 2.94 13.99
N GLY A 59 -25.67 1.75 13.38
CA GLY A 59 -26.79 1.05 12.76
C GLY A 59 -27.21 1.64 11.42
N ALA A 60 -26.30 2.32 10.73
CA ALA A 60 -26.59 2.93 9.44
C ALA A 60 -26.85 1.87 8.35
N GLU A 61 -27.82 2.11 7.46
CA GLU A 61 -28.19 1.20 6.38
C GLU A 61 -27.03 0.92 5.41
N ASN A 62 -26.13 1.90 5.22
CA ASN A 62 -24.97 1.79 4.35
C ASN A 62 -23.79 0.97 4.93
N ALA A 63 -23.93 0.41 6.14
CA ALA A 63 -22.86 -0.32 6.81
C ALA A 63 -22.35 -1.53 5.99
N ALA A 64 -23.28 -2.28 5.37
CA ALA A 64 -22.94 -3.43 4.54
C ALA A 64 -22.12 -3.02 3.30
N GLU A 65 -22.55 -1.97 2.60
CA GLU A 65 -21.86 -1.46 1.41
C GLU A 65 -20.45 -0.95 1.74
N LEU A 66 -20.31 -0.21 2.86
CA LEU A 66 -19.03 0.31 3.33
C LEU A 66 -18.06 -0.83 3.68
N ASN A 67 -18.55 -1.92 4.27
CA ASN A 67 -17.75 -3.09 4.57
C ASN A 67 -17.26 -3.78 3.28
N VAL A 68 -18.15 -4.03 2.31
CA VAL A 68 -17.79 -4.61 1.00
C VAL A 68 -16.76 -3.74 0.30
N ARG A 69 -16.95 -2.41 0.31
CA ARG A 69 -16.02 -1.46 -0.29
C ARG A 69 -14.66 -1.47 0.41
N ALA A 70 -14.64 -1.54 1.74
CA ALA A 70 -13.40 -1.66 2.50
C ALA A 70 -12.63 -2.95 2.16
N GLN A 71 -13.32 -4.09 2.07
CA GLN A 71 -12.72 -5.37 1.70
C GLN A 71 -12.15 -5.35 0.28
N SER A 72 -12.93 -4.83 -0.69
CA SER A 72 -12.50 -4.69 -2.08
C SER A 72 -11.24 -3.83 -2.21
N LEU A 73 -11.15 -2.72 -1.46
CA LEU A 73 -9.95 -1.86 -1.44
C LEU A 73 -8.73 -2.58 -0.84
N ILE A 74 -8.92 -3.38 0.21
CA ILE A 74 -7.84 -4.18 0.81
C ILE A 74 -7.30 -5.20 -0.19
N ASP A 75 -8.19 -5.91 -0.88
CA ASP A 75 -7.80 -6.96 -1.83
C ASP A 75 -7.16 -6.36 -3.09
N LYS A 76 -7.66 -5.23 -3.58
CA LYS A 76 -7.03 -4.48 -4.68
C LYS A 76 -5.63 -4.01 -4.30
N ALA A 77 -5.44 -3.53 -3.08
CA ALA A 77 -4.11 -3.13 -2.59
C ALA A 77 -3.15 -4.31 -2.37
N SER A 78 -3.69 -5.52 -2.17
CA SER A 78 -2.89 -6.76 -2.06
C SER A 78 -2.36 -7.25 -3.41
N LYS A 79 -3.00 -6.90 -4.52
CA LYS A 79 -2.50 -7.22 -5.88
C LYS A 79 -1.27 -6.37 -6.23
N GLY A 80 -1.14 -5.19 -5.62
CA GLY A 80 0.00 -4.29 -5.79
C GLY A 80 1.09 -4.45 -4.73
N SER A 81 2.07 -3.54 -4.75
CA SER A 81 3.13 -3.47 -3.72
C SER A 81 2.73 -2.71 -2.45
N ALA A 82 1.48 -2.25 -2.35
CA ALA A 82 1.03 -1.43 -1.24
C ALA A 82 0.80 -2.25 0.04
N LEU A 83 0.26 -3.46 -0.09
CA LEU A 83 0.05 -4.41 1.01
C LEU A 83 0.49 -5.82 0.60
N HIS A 84 1.15 -6.51 1.53
CA HIS A 84 1.43 -7.94 1.37
C HIS A 84 0.18 -8.78 1.64
N LYS A 85 0.04 -9.95 0.99
CA LYS A 85 -1.10 -10.86 1.14
C LYS A 85 -1.47 -11.18 2.59
N ARG A 86 -0.47 -11.45 3.43
CA ARG A 86 -0.67 -11.69 4.87
C ARG A 86 -1.16 -10.45 5.61
N ALA A 87 -0.71 -9.25 5.22
CA ALA A 87 -1.17 -8.00 5.83
C ALA A 87 -2.62 -7.68 5.43
N ALA A 88 -3.00 -7.98 4.18
CA ALA A 88 -4.38 -7.88 3.72
C ALA A 88 -5.30 -8.84 4.49
N ALA A 89 -4.93 -10.13 4.58
CA ALA A 89 -5.66 -11.13 5.35
C ALA A 89 -5.84 -10.72 6.83
N ARG A 90 -4.78 -10.25 7.49
CA ARG A 90 -4.86 -9.73 8.87
C ARG A 90 -5.83 -8.56 9.01
N LYS A 91 -5.84 -7.63 8.03
CA LYS A 91 -6.77 -6.49 8.06
C LYS A 91 -8.22 -6.93 7.90
N LYS A 92 -8.51 -7.87 6.98
CA LYS A 92 -9.86 -8.43 6.80
C LYS A 92 -10.34 -9.16 8.07
N SER A 93 -9.49 -10.01 8.64
CA SER A 93 -9.79 -10.71 9.90
C SER A 93 -10.06 -9.74 11.06
N ARG A 94 -9.25 -8.69 11.21
CA ARG A 94 -9.46 -7.66 12.25
C ARG A 94 -10.76 -6.88 12.06
N LEU A 95 -11.11 -6.53 10.81
CA LEU A 95 -12.36 -5.85 10.50
C LEU A 95 -13.56 -6.72 10.85
N ALA A 96 -13.57 -7.97 10.42
CA ALA A 96 -14.63 -8.92 10.72
C ALA A 96 -14.80 -9.12 12.24
N ARG A 97 -13.69 -9.30 12.97
CA ARG A 97 -13.72 -9.43 14.44
C ARG A 97 -14.31 -8.20 15.12
N ALA A 98 -14.00 -6.99 14.64
CA ALA A 98 -14.54 -5.76 15.20
C ALA A 98 -16.06 -5.67 14.99
N ILE A 99 -16.53 -5.93 13.75
CA ILE A 99 -17.95 -5.92 13.41
C ILE A 99 -18.72 -6.96 14.21
N ASN A 100 -18.21 -8.19 14.28
CA ASN A 100 -18.86 -9.27 15.03
C ASN A 100 -18.96 -8.95 16.53
N LYS A 101 -17.92 -8.32 17.10
CA LYS A 101 -17.95 -7.88 18.50
C LYS A 101 -19.06 -6.84 18.74
N ILE A 102 -19.24 -5.90 17.81
CA ILE A 102 -20.29 -4.88 17.91
C ILE A 102 -21.67 -5.53 17.81
N ASN A 103 -21.86 -6.43 16.84
CA ASN A 103 -23.14 -7.13 16.66
C ASN A 103 -23.48 -7.99 17.88
N ALA A 104 -22.50 -8.71 18.44
CA ALA A 104 -22.69 -9.48 19.67
C ALA A 104 -23.05 -8.60 20.87
N ALA A 105 -22.41 -7.43 21.00
CA ALA A 105 -22.77 -6.47 22.05
C ALA A 105 -24.19 -5.92 21.88
N LYS A 106 -24.62 -5.64 20.64
CA LYS A 106 -26.01 -5.24 20.34
C LYS A 106 -27.02 -6.35 20.64
N GLN A 107 -26.69 -7.59 20.30
CA GLN A 107 -27.54 -8.76 20.60
C GLN A 107 -27.66 -9.04 22.10
N ALA A 108 -26.63 -8.75 22.89
CA ALA A 108 -26.69 -8.90 24.35
C ALA A 108 -27.46 -7.78 25.07
N GLN A 109 -27.73 -6.67 24.38
CA GLN A 109 -28.50 -5.53 24.89
C GLN A 109 -29.99 -5.59 24.51
N ALA A 110 -30.34 -6.44 23.54
CA ALA A 110 -31.70 -6.72 23.11
C ALA A 110 -32.26 -7.92 23.88
#